data_AF-A0A0T9P6K8-F1
#
_entry.id   AF-A0A0T9P6K8-F1
#
_cell.length_a   1.000
_cell.length_b   1.000
_cell.length_c   1.000
_cell.angle_alpha   90.00
_cell.angle_beta   90.00
_cell.angle_gamma   90.00
#
_symmetry.space_group_name_H-M   'P 1'
#
loop_
_entity.id
_entity.type
_entity.pdbx_description
1 polymer ?
#
loop_
_entity_poly.entity_id
_entity_poly.type
_entity_poly.pdbx_seq_one_letter_code
_entity_poly.pdbx_strand_id
1 'polypeptide(L)'
;MKYSTLAAVIIGISTTLGGVSHQVQAAGASLINLDCELKEGGNLSAVLDGPNQQLTIDKSVFQFVKVNPEGQGESLIFQKSNNQEHVIAALNISTMPIRLAIVDGEQASQYICTHSKA
;
A
#
# COMPACT_ATOMS: atom_id res chain seq x y z
N MET A 1 18.37 42.76 53.07
CA MET A 1 18.26 43.04 51.62
C MET A 1 17.31 42.00 51.04
N LYS A 2 16.22 42.46 50.41
CA LYS A 2 15.07 41.65 49.97
C LYS A 2 15.29 41.12 48.55
N TYR A 3 14.84 39.89 48.35
CA TYR A 3 14.84 39.07 47.14
C TYR A 3 14.23 39.76 45.91
N SER A 4 14.73 39.40 44.72
CA SER A 4 13.86 39.06 43.60
C SER A 4 14.60 38.22 42.55
N THR A 5 14.13 36.99 42.42
CA THR A 5 14.50 35.96 41.46
C THR A 5 13.79 36.21 40.13
N LEU A 6 14.49 36.14 38.99
CA LEU A 6 13.85 35.97 37.69
C LEU A 6 14.62 34.90 36.90
N ALA A 7 14.13 33.66 36.99
CA ALA A 7 14.52 32.58 36.10
C ALA A 7 13.75 32.75 34.79
N ALA A 8 14.47 33.05 33.70
CA ALA A 8 13.90 33.01 32.36
C ALA A 8 13.78 31.55 31.92
N VAL A 9 12.59 30.97 32.10
CA VAL A 9 12.24 29.66 31.52
C VAL A 9 11.78 29.90 30.09
N ILE A 10 12.65 29.58 29.14
CA ILE A 10 12.31 29.52 27.72
C ILE A 10 11.49 28.24 27.52
N ILE A 11 10.17 28.37 27.47
CA ILE A 11 9.28 27.29 27.04
C ILE A 11 9.41 27.20 25.52
N GLY A 12 10.36 26.38 25.07
CA GLY A 12 10.44 25.96 23.68
C GLY A 12 9.21 25.12 23.35
N ILE A 13 8.25 25.71 22.64
CA ILE A 13 7.10 24.98 22.13
C ILE A 13 7.61 24.15 20.95
N SER A 14 8.14 22.97 21.24
CA SER A 14 8.36 21.94 20.23
C SER A 14 6.99 21.42 19.82
N THR A 15 6.38 22.04 18.82
CA THR A 15 5.32 21.40 18.05
C THR A 15 5.99 20.29 17.23
N THR A 16 6.19 19.14 17.87
CA THR A 16 6.29 17.89 17.13
C THR A 16 4.97 17.77 16.38
N LEU A 17 4.97 18.16 15.11
CA LEU A 17 3.94 17.77 14.15
C LEU A 17 4.02 16.25 14.08
N GLY A 18 3.34 15.60 15.02
CA GLY A 18 3.02 14.19 14.96
C GLY A 18 2.21 14.03 13.69
N GLY A 19 2.87 13.52 12.66
CA GLY A 19 2.24 13.14 11.41
C GLY A 19 1.08 12.23 11.77
N VAL A 20 -0.13 12.73 11.58
CA VAL A 20 -1.30 11.88 11.53
C VAL A 20 -1.16 11.16 10.20
N SER A 21 -0.38 10.08 10.20
CA SER A 21 -0.48 9.07 9.17
C SER A 21 -1.91 8.57 9.27
N HIS A 22 -2.78 9.11 8.42
CA HIS A 22 -4.08 8.53 8.16
C HIS A 22 -3.79 7.13 7.62
N GLN A 23 -3.67 6.16 8.54
CA GLN A 23 -3.88 4.78 8.20
C GLN A 23 -5.32 4.75 7.73
N VAL A 24 -5.48 4.79 6.41
CA VAL A 24 -6.75 4.51 5.75
C VAL A 24 -7.09 3.10 6.20
N GLN A 25 -7.88 3.04 7.27
CA GLN A 25 -8.43 1.84 7.81
C GLN A 25 -9.36 1.33 6.70
N ALA A 26 -8.82 0.45 5.85
CA ALA A 26 -9.58 -0.24 4.83
C ALA A 26 -10.76 -0.89 5.55
N ALA A 27 -11.96 -0.38 5.26
CA ALA A 27 -13.18 -0.78 5.92
C ALA A 27 -13.41 -2.28 5.69
N GLY A 28 -13.53 -3.02 6.79
CA GLY A 28 -14.00 -4.40 6.81
C GLY A 28 -12.89 -5.43 6.55
N ALA A 29 -12.99 -6.55 7.26
CA ALA A 29 -12.11 -7.71 7.17
C ALA A 29 -12.19 -8.40 5.79
N SER A 30 -11.77 -7.71 4.73
CA SER A 30 -11.84 -8.21 3.37
C SER A 30 -10.50 -8.80 2.98
N LEU A 31 -10.37 -10.10 3.18
CA LEU A 31 -9.39 -10.91 2.47
C LEU A 31 -9.96 -11.19 1.08
N ILE A 32 -9.32 -10.66 0.04
CA ILE A 32 -9.76 -10.80 -1.35
C ILE A 32 -8.78 -11.68 -2.10
N ASN A 33 -9.23 -12.85 -2.52
CA ASN A 33 -8.48 -13.71 -3.43
C ASN A 33 -8.73 -13.29 -4.88
N LEU A 34 -7.64 -13.23 -5.65
CA LEU A 34 -7.62 -12.79 -7.03
C LEU A 34 -6.92 -13.86 -7.87
N ASP A 35 -7.62 -14.32 -8.91
CA ASP A 35 -7.00 -15.09 -9.98
C ASP A 35 -6.70 -14.13 -11.13
N CYS A 36 -5.41 -14.01 -11.46
CA CYS A 36 -4.88 -13.02 -12.40
C CYS A 36 -4.28 -13.72 -13.62
N GLU A 37 -4.65 -13.28 -14.81
CA GLU A 37 -4.15 -13.81 -16.07
C GLU A 37 -3.39 -12.74 -16.85
N LEU A 38 -2.20 -13.11 -17.35
CA LEU A 38 -1.44 -12.28 -18.27
C LEU A 38 -2.07 -12.37 -19.68
N LYS A 39 -2.07 -11.27 -20.42
CA LYS A 39 -2.64 -11.23 -21.79
C LYS A 39 -2.09 -12.29 -22.75
N GLU A 40 -0.82 -12.69 -22.58
CA GLU A 40 -0.14 -13.66 -23.46
C GLU A 40 -0.06 -15.08 -22.87
N GLY A 41 -0.80 -15.33 -21.78
CA GLY A 41 -0.77 -16.60 -21.05
C GLY A 41 0.16 -16.54 -19.83
N GLY A 42 -0.24 -17.24 -18.77
CA GLY A 42 0.42 -17.19 -17.47
C GLY A 42 -0.58 -16.77 -16.40
N ASN A 43 -0.71 -17.61 -15.37
CA ASN A 43 -1.65 -17.41 -14.28
C ASN A 43 -0.88 -17.10 -13.01
N LEU A 44 -1.46 -16.21 -12.22
CA LEU A 44 -0.91 -15.73 -10.97
C LEU A 44 -2.04 -15.67 -9.95
N SER A 45 -1.79 -16.16 -8.74
CA SER A 45 -2.72 -15.97 -7.64
C SER A 45 -2.23 -14.82 -6.76
N ALA A 46 -3.13 -13.90 -6.48
CA ALA A 46 -2.88 -12.79 -5.57
C ALA A 46 -3.91 -12.75 -4.45
N VAL A 47 -3.49 -12.35 -3.26
CA VAL A 47 -4.36 -12.21 -2.08
C VAL A 47 -4.17 -10.81 -1.50
N LEU A 48 -5.20 -9.98 -1.57
CA LEU A 48 -5.24 -8.69 -0.91
C LEU A 48 -5.79 -8.88 0.51
N ASP A 49 -4.95 -8.62 1.49
CA ASP A 49 -5.28 -8.56 2.90
C ASP A 49 -5.42 -7.10 3.33
N GLY A 50 -6.64 -6.58 3.24
CA GLY A 50 -6.96 -5.19 3.59
C GLY A 50 -6.57 -4.83 5.04
N PRO A 51 -6.97 -5.63 6.06
CA PRO A 51 -6.61 -5.37 7.46
C PRO A 51 -5.11 -5.28 7.71
N ASN A 52 -4.33 -6.16 7.09
CA ASN A 52 -2.87 -6.16 7.24
C ASN A 52 -2.15 -5.26 6.22
N GLN A 53 -2.90 -4.55 5.37
CA GLN A 53 -2.39 -3.68 4.30
C GLN A 53 -1.34 -4.38 3.43
N GLN A 54 -1.61 -5.65 3.10
CA GLN A 54 -0.68 -6.52 2.40
C GLN A 54 -1.29 -7.08 1.13
N LEU A 55 -0.44 -7.26 0.13
CA LEU A 55 -0.76 -7.99 -1.08
C LEU A 55 0.23 -9.15 -1.19
N THR A 56 -0.27 -10.37 -1.19
CA THR A 56 0.56 -11.56 -1.43
C THR A 56 0.43 -11.97 -2.88
N ILE A 57 1.55 -12.14 -3.57
CA ILE A 57 1.62 -12.58 -4.97
C ILE A 57 2.63 -13.72 -5.04
N ASP A 58 2.22 -14.92 -5.47
CA ASP A 58 3.09 -16.11 -5.57
C ASP A 58 4.00 -16.32 -4.34
N LYS A 59 3.40 -16.19 -3.14
CA LYS A 59 4.05 -16.30 -1.81
C LYS A 59 4.99 -15.14 -1.44
N SER A 60 5.21 -14.19 -2.33
CA SER A 60 5.91 -12.94 -2.04
C SER A 60 4.95 -11.95 -1.38
N VAL A 61 5.38 -11.33 -0.29
CA VAL A 61 4.59 -10.33 0.44
C VAL A 61 4.97 -8.93 -0.02
N PHE A 62 3.98 -8.15 -0.43
CA PHE A 62 4.10 -6.74 -0.77
C PHE A 62 3.37 -5.90 0.28
N GLN A 63 4.04 -4.88 0.81
CA GLN A 63 3.47 -3.94 1.76
C GLN A 63 2.85 -2.76 1.05
N PHE A 64 1.69 -2.31 1.52
CA PHE A 64 1.06 -1.09 1.04
C PHE A 64 1.97 0.12 1.24
N VAL A 65 2.01 0.97 0.22
CA VAL A 65 2.80 2.21 0.21
C VAL A 65 1.88 3.41 0.15
N LYS A 66 0.98 3.44 -0.84
CA LYS A 66 0.10 4.58 -1.09
C LYS A 66 -1.06 4.22 -2.02
N VAL A 67 -2.06 5.08 -2.05
CA VAL A 67 -3.07 5.12 -3.12
C VAL A 67 -2.59 6.09 -4.20
N ASN A 68 -2.71 5.70 -5.47
CA ASN A 68 -2.51 6.57 -6.61
C ASN A 68 -3.83 6.75 -7.34
N PRO A 69 -4.35 7.98 -7.48
CA PRO A 69 -5.54 8.23 -8.28
C PRO A 69 -5.24 7.93 -9.75
N GLU A 70 -6.13 7.15 -10.38
CA GLU A 70 -6.12 6.88 -11.81
C GLU A 70 -7.40 7.48 -12.41
N GLY A 71 -7.38 7.91 -13.68
CA GLY A 71 -8.49 8.70 -14.24
C GLY A 71 -9.91 8.11 -14.05
N GLN A 72 -10.04 6.78 -13.91
CA GLN A 72 -11.32 6.10 -13.65
C GLN A 72 -11.39 5.39 -12.30
N GLY A 73 -10.49 5.68 -11.34
CA GLY A 73 -10.50 5.01 -10.04
C GLY A 73 -9.23 5.24 -9.21
N GLU A 74 -8.87 4.23 -8.43
CA GLU A 74 -7.73 4.26 -7.51
C GLU A 74 -6.91 2.98 -7.65
N SER A 75 -5.60 3.15 -7.75
CA SER A 75 -4.62 2.07 -7.69
C SER A 75 -3.96 2.03 -6.32
N LEU A 76 -4.06 0.90 -5.66
CA LEU A 76 -3.31 0.60 -4.44
C LEU A 76 -1.89 0.20 -4.84
N ILE A 77 -0.89 0.92 -4.34
CA ILE A 77 0.52 0.69 -4.64
C ILE A 77 1.17 -0.06 -3.49
N PHE A 78 1.87 -1.15 -3.81
CA PHE A 78 2.57 -1.99 -2.86
C PHE A 78 4.04 -2.17 -3.28
N GLN A 79 4.92 -2.40 -2.32
CA GLN A 79 6.34 -2.69 -2.53
C GLN A 79 6.71 -4.02 -1.90
N LYS A 80 7.51 -4.83 -2.60
CA LYS A 80 7.95 -6.14 -2.09
C LYS A 80 8.74 -5.97 -0.79
N SER A 81 8.44 -6.80 0.21
CA SER A 81 8.94 -6.63 1.58
C SER A 81 10.40 -7.06 1.77
N ASN A 82 10.98 -7.82 0.84
CA ASN A 82 12.39 -8.17 0.86
C ASN A 82 13.19 -6.98 0.32
N ASN A 83 13.79 -6.18 1.22
CA ASN A 83 14.60 -4.98 0.96
C ASN A 83 15.72 -5.06 -0.13
N GLN A 84 15.84 -6.18 -0.84
CA GLN A 84 16.81 -6.42 -1.91
C GLN A 84 16.24 -6.16 -3.31
N GLU A 85 14.91 -6.15 -3.48
CA GLU A 85 14.29 -6.01 -4.79
C GLU A 85 13.32 -4.82 -4.80
N HIS A 86 13.51 -3.88 -5.73
CA HIS A 86 12.60 -2.77 -5.96
C HIS A 86 11.40 -3.20 -6.83
N VAL A 87 10.74 -4.30 -6.46
CA VAL A 87 9.54 -4.75 -7.17
C VAL A 87 8.32 -4.02 -6.61
N ILE A 88 7.56 -3.39 -7.50
CA ILE A 88 6.35 -2.62 -7.17
C ILE A 88 5.14 -3.35 -7.76
N ALA A 89 4.06 -3.46 -6.99
CA ALA A 89 2.78 -3.91 -7.48
C ALA A 89 1.76 -2.76 -7.43
N ALA A 90 0.95 -2.62 -8.46
CA ALA A 90 -0.17 -1.67 -8.51
C ALA A 90 -1.46 -2.45 -8.78
N LEU A 91 -2.41 -2.37 -7.85
CA LEU A 91 -3.67 -3.10 -7.90
C LEU A 91 -4.84 -2.10 -7.96
N ASN A 92 -5.59 -2.14 -9.05
CA ASN A 92 -6.82 -1.37 -9.22
C ASN A 92 -8.04 -2.29 -9.12
N ILE A 93 -8.71 -2.27 -7.96
CA ILE A 93 -9.98 -2.97 -7.70
C ILE A 93 -11.22 -2.09 -7.89
N SER A 94 -11.02 -0.80 -8.15
CA SER A 94 -12.10 0.18 -8.32
C SER A 94 -12.72 0.16 -9.72
N THR A 95 -12.00 -0.37 -10.70
CA THR A 95 -12.47 -0.54 -12.08
C THR A 95 -12.73 -1.99 -12.42
N MET A 96 -13.65 -2.24 -13.35
CA MET A 96 -13.83 -3.56 -13.97
C MET A 96 -13.29 -3.51 -15.42
N PRO A 97 -12.40 -4.44 -15.83
CA PRO A 97 -11.85 -5.52 -15.01
C PRO A 97 -10.85 -5.04 -13.96
N ILE A 98 -10.66 -5.83 -12.89
CA ILE A 98 -9.60 -5.61 -11.89
C ILE A 98 -8.26 -5.75 -12.60
N ARG A 99 -7.33 -4.85 -12.32
CA ARG A 99 -6.01 -4.85 -12.97
C ARG A 99 -4.91 -4.94 -11.93
N LEU A 100 -3.94 -5.79 -12.18
CA LEU A 100 -2.71 -5.88 -11.41
C LEU A 100 -1.54 -5.63 -12.35
N ALA A 101 -0.69 -4.67 -12.00
CA ALA A 101 0.60 -4.46 -12.66
C ALA A 101 1.73 -4.78 -11.69
N ILE A 102 2.74 -5.50 -12.15
CA ILE A 102 3.96 -5.81 -11.40
C ILE A 102 5.13 -5.23 -12.20
N VAL A 103 5.91 -4.37 -11.55
CA VAL A 103 7.08 -3.72 -12.14
C VAL A 103 8.33 -4.21 -11.41
N ASP A 104 9.24 -4.84 -12.14
CA ASP A 104 10.54 -5.30 -11.68
C ASP A 104 11.63 -4.72 -12.59
N GLY A 105 12.29 -3.67 -12.12
CA GLY A 105 13.24 -2.89 -12.92
C GLY A 105 12.58 -2.29 -14.16
N GLU A 106 13.00 -2.73 -15.34
CA GLU A 106 12.45 -2.28 -16.63
C GLU A 106 11.27 -3.14 -17.12
N GLN A 107 11.02 -4.28 -16.48
CA GLN A 107 9.96 -5.20 -16.88
C GLN A 107 8.66 -4.82 -16.19
N ALA A 108 7.59 -4.66 -16.96
CA ALA A 108 6.26 -4.39 -16.45
C ALA A 108 5.27 -5.44 -16.98
N SER A 109 4.77 -6.28 -16.08
CA SER A 109 3.77 -7.31 -16.39
C SER A 109 2.38 -6.80 -15.99
N GLN A 110 1.42 -6.90 -16.90
CA GLN A 110 0.03 -6.48 -16.68
C GLN A 110 -0.91 -7.67 -16.72
N TYR A 111 -1.69 -7.81 -15.67
CA TYR A 111 -2.64 -8.89 -15.47
C TYR A 111 -4.06 -8.34 -15.38
N ILE A 112 -5.00 -9.14 -15.88
CA ILE A 112 -6.43 -8.97 -15.62
C ILE A 112 -6.81 -9.97 -14.54
N CYS A 113 -7.40 -9.47 -13.46
CA CYS A 113 -7.77 -10.29 -12.32
C CYS A 113 -9.28 -10.42 -12.19
N THR A 114 -9.71 -11.52 -11.59
CA THR A 114 -11.09 -11.77 -11.18
C THR A 114 -11.12 -12.19 -9.71
N HIS A 115 -12.23 -11.93 -9.02
CA HIS A 115 -12.43 -12.45 -7.68
C HIS A 115 -12.50 -13.98 -7.75
N SER A 116 -11.61 -14.64 -7.01
CA SER A 116 -11.67 -16.08 -6.83
C SER A 116 -12.35 -16.44 -5.52
N LYS A 117 -13.00 -17.60 -5.49
CA LYS A 117 -13.55 -18.14 -4.25
C LYS A 117 -12.41 -18.73 -3.44
N ALA A 118 -12.34 -18.36 -2.16
CA ALA A 118 -11.48 -19.00 -1.16
C ALA A 118 -11.85 -20.48 -0.98
#